data_AF-A0A2E4CGP9-F1
#
_entry.id   AF-A0A2E4CGP9-F1
#
_cell.length_a   1.000
_cell.length_b   1.000
_cell.length_c   1.000
_cell.angle_alpha   90.00
_cell.angle_beta   90.00
_cell.angle_gamma   90.00
#
_symmetry.space_group_name_H-M   'P 1'
#
loop_
_entity.id
_entity.type
_entity.pdbx_description
1 polymer ?
#
loop_
_entity_poly.entity_id
_entity_poly.type
_entity_poly.pdbx_seq_one_letter_code
_entity_poly.pdbx_strand_id
1 'polypeptide(L)'
;MCQRRACAGWFWVICMIKSGGGDDWASRSICIESIVKGPTSVDSLSLHCHNEGLRMSNLPPNQSSPFATAAEVTGKPKKSGGVVVLIIGLVFGIVFVLLACGGLAIALLLPAVSNARNAARQMSENNNLKMVGLALHSYHSAYNQLPCTVRTDADGKVVTTWRTSLFEFLDGIPTTNASPAAPAALRPLDPVSANETNVFAIVSPNGMFLPTPNAGVRFSDAVDGLSNTVMAIKLPNRSTDWSSSNNLTPDEAYSAIQSITKQEAGFLLMADGGVSRIVLPMDRKTFDAWITRDGGEAVPSY
;
A
#
# COMPACT_ATOMS: atom_id res chain seq x y z
N MET A 1 -12.43 -34.26 16.18
CA MET A 1 -11.50 -33.11 16.10
C MET A 1 -11.77 -32.36 14.81
N CYS A 2 -12.01 -31.04 14.85
CA CYS A 2 -12.32 -30.24 13.67
C CYS A 2 -11.23 -29.17 13.51
N GLN A 3 -10.38 -29.28 12.49
CA GLN A 3 -9.40 -28.24 12.16
C GLN A 3 -9.97 -27.35 11.05
N ARG A 4 -10.05 -26.04 11.32
CA ARG A 4 -10.33 -25.02 10.29
C ARG A 4 -9.03 -24.66 9.60
N ARG A 5 -8.94 -24.87 8.28
CA ARG A 5 -7.90 -24.25 7.43
C ARG A 5 -8.58 -23.26 6.50
N ALA A 6 -8.17 -22.00 6.59
CA ALA A 6 -8.67 -20.93 5.74
C ALA A 6 -7.77 -20.78 4.51
N CYS A 7 -8.33 -20.95 3.33
CA CYS A 7 -7.79 -20.43 2.06
C CYS A 7 -8.97 -19.97 1.20
N ALA A 8 -8.89 -18.71 0.77
CA ALA A 8 -9.70 -18.05 -0.27
C ALA A 8 -11.17 -18.50 -0.42
N GLY A 9 -12.07 -17.78 0.27
CA GLY A 9 -13.44 -17.51 -0.21
C GLY A 9 -14.50 -18.61 -0.10
N TRP A 10 -14.16 -19.88 0.17
CA TRP A 10 -15.15 -20.96 0.32
C TRP A 10 -14.85 -21.77 1.60
N PHE A 11 -15.79 -21.77 2.57
CA PHE A 11 -15.66 -22.56 3.80
C PHE A 11 -16.10 -24.01 3.54
N TRP A 12 -15.16 -24.95 3.56
CA TRP A 12 -15.46 -26.37 3.71
C TRP A 12 -15.24 -26.80 5.17
N VAL A 13 -16.26 -27.37 5.79
CA VAL A 13 -16.16 -28.01 7.11
C VAL A 13 -16.20 -29.52 6.90
N ILE A 14 -15.07 -30.19 7.10
CA ILE A 14 -15.01 -31.65 7.12
C ILE A 14 -15.25 -32.09 8.57
N CYS A 15 -16.41 -32.70 8.83
CA CYS A 15 -16.74 -33.29 10.12
C CYS A 15 -16.45 -34.80 10.07
N MET A 16 -15.42 -35.25 10.79
CA MET A 16 -15.18 -36.67 11.05
C MET A 16 -16.06 -37.11 12.22
N ILE A 17 -17.09 -37.93 11.95
CA ILE A 17 -17.94 -38.53 12.98
C ILE A 17 -17.49 -39.99 13.14
N LYS A 18 -17.14 -40.37 14.37
CA LYS A 18 -16.84 -41.76 14.72
C LYS A 18 -18.17 -42.53 14.77
N SER A 19 -18.42 -43.37 13.78
CA SER A 19 -19.55 -44.31 13.83
C SER A 19 -19.22 -45.38 14.87
N GLY A 20 -20.18 -45.70 15.74
CA GLY A 20 -19.96 -46.59 16.88
C GLY A 20 -19.46 -47.98 16.48
N GLY A 21 -18.48 -48.48 17.24
CA GLY A 21 -18.14 -49.90 17.31
C GLY A 21 -17.14 -50.44 16.29
N GLY A 22 -16.01 -49.77 16.05
CA GLY A 22 -14.88 -50.31 15.27
C GLY A 22 -13.90 -49.22 14.83
N ASP A 23 -12.64 -49.58 14.56
CA ASP A 23 -11.54 -48.64 14.21
C ASP A 23 -11.54 -48.19 12.74
N ASP A 24 -12.71 -48.12 12.10
CA ASP A 24 -12.86 -47.64 10.72
C ASP A 24 -13.38 -46.20 10.67
N TRP A 25 -12.60 -45.32 10.02
CA TRP A 25 -12.96 -43.92 9.77
C TRP A 25 -13.59 -43.79 8.38
N ALA A 26 -14.89 -43.55 8.31
CA ALA A 26 -15.58 -43.25 7.05
C ALA A 26 -15.72 -41.73 6.84
N SER A 27 -15.22 -41.21 5.71
CA SER A 27 -15.50 -39.85 5.26
C SER A 27 -16.87 -39.78 4.59
N ARG A 28 -17.81 -39.03 5.16
CA ARG A 28 -19.06 -38.64 4.50
C ARG A 28 -19.06 -37.13 4.28
N SER A 29 -19.15 -36.71 3.02
CA SER A 29 -19.35 -35.33 2.62
C SER A 29 -20.82 -34.95 2.78
N ILE A 30 -21.12 -34.07 3.73
CA ILE A 30 -22.43 -33.40 3.86
C ILE A 30 -22.30 -32.04 3.17
N CYS A 31 -23.12 -31.79 2.14
CA CYS A 31 -23.32 -30.44 1.62
C CYS A 31 -24.31 -29.72 2.53
N ILE A 32 -23.90 -28.62 3.17
CA ILE A 32 -24.81 -27.69 3.84
C ILE A 32 -24.97 -26.49 2.91
N GLU A 33 -26.15 -26.33 2.31
CA GLU A 33 -26.53 -25.05 1.71
C GLU A 33 -26.75 -24.02 2.83
N SER A 34 -25.97 -22.94 2.80
CA SER A 34 -26.12 -21.82 3.72
C SER A 34 -27.23 -20.88 3.21
N ILE A 35 -28.36 -20.82 3.93
CA ILE A 35 -29.27 -19.68 3.86
C ILE A 35 -28.78 -18.64 4.85
N VAL A 36 -28.39 -17.48 4.34
CA VAL A 36 -28.02 -16.29 5.11
C VAL A 36 -29.27 -15.72 5.78
N LYS A 37 -29.33 -15.73 7.12
CA LYS A 37 -30.08 -14.75 7.92
C LYS A 37 -29.31 -14.47 9.21
N GLY A 38 -29.02 -13.19 9.46
CA GLY A 38 -28.53 -12.69 10.73
C GLY A 38 -29.66 -12.60 11.79
N PRO A 39 -29.42 -11.83 12.85
CA PRO A 39 -28.91 -12.29 14.13
C PRO A 39 -30.03 -12.55 15.14
N THR A 40 -29.68 -13.21 16.24
CA THR A 40 -30.46 -13.50 17.46
C THR A 40 -31.04 -14.90 17.60
N SER A 41 -30.98 -15.36 18.86
CA SER A 41 -31.48 -16.60 19.47
C SER A 41 -30.92 -17.94 19.01
N VAL A 42 -30.29 -18.60 19.98
CA VAL A 42 -29.90 -20.00 20.02
C VAL A 42 -31.18 -20.81 20.18
N ASP A 43 -31.57 -21.59 19.19
CA ASP A 43 -32.58 -22.63 19.37
C ASP A 43 -32.26 -23.86 18.52
N SER A 44 -32.39 -25.01 19.17
CA SER A 44 -32.14 -26.35 18.66
C SER A 44 -32.96 -26.68 17.42
N LEU A 45 -32.32 -26.85 16.26
CA LEU A 45 -32.97 -27.43 15.09
C LEU A 45 -32.98 -28.96 15.21
N SER A 46 -34.15 -29.48 15.55
CA SER A 46 -34.46 -30.90 15.60
C SER A 46 -34.55 -31.48 14.18
N LEU A 47 -33.74 -32.51 13.90
CA LEU A 47 -33.75 -33.22 12.61
C LEU A 47 -35.03 -34.08 12.51
N HIS A 48 -36.00 -33.67 11.69
CA HIS A 48 -37.11 -34.52 11.30
C HIS A 48 -36.65 -35.51 10.22
N CYS A 49 -36.41 -36.77 10.62
CA CYS A 49 -36.31 -37.88 9.69
C CYS A 49 -37.72 -38.22 9.18
N HIS A 50 -38.02 -37.92 7.91
CA HIS A 50 -39.21 -38.45 7.26
C HIS A 50 -38.97 -39.93 6.95
N ASN A 51 -39.36 -40.79 7.87
CA ASN A 51 -39.34 -42.23 7.73
C ASN A 51 -40.71 -42.68 7.22
N GLU A 52 -40.90 -42.69 5.89
CA GLU A 52 -42.06 -43.31 5.26
C GLU A 52 -41.86 -44.84 5.30
N GLY A 53 -42.20 -45.42 6.45
CA GLY A 53 -42.45 -46.84 6.59
C GLY A 53 -43.83 -47.19 6.04
N LEU A 54 -43.90 -47.58 4.77
CA LEU A 54 -45.08 -48.26 4.25
C LEU A 54 -45.08 -49.72 4.72
N ARG A 55 -45.96 -49.97 5.69
CA ARG A 55 -46.28 -51.27 6.27
C ARG A 55 -46.64 -52.30 5.18
N MET A 56 -45.92 -53.41 5.14
CA MET A 56 -46.42 -54.65 4.56
C MET A 56 -47.45 -55.25 5.51
N SER A 57 -48.72 -55.19 5.13
CA SER A 57 -49.81 -55.95 5.76
C SER A 57 -49.97 -57.30 5.06
N ASN A 58 -49.76 -58.37 5.83
CA ASN A 58 -50.25 -59.75 5.69
C ASN A 58 -50.86 -60.19 4.34
N LEU A 59 -50.17 -61.10 3.65
CA LEU A 59 -50.79 -62.08 2.74
C LEU A 59 -50.11 -63.46 2.92
N PRO A 60 -50.88 -64.56 3.08
CA PRO A 60 -50.36 -65.93 3.21
C PRO A 60 -49.76 -66.46 1.88
N PRO A 61 -48.96 -67.55 1.92
CA PRO A 61 -48.16 -67.98 0.79
C PRO A 61 -49.03 -68.59 -0.30
N ASN A 62 -48.59 -68.46 -1.55
CA ASN A 62 -49.20 -69.00 -2.77
C ASN A 62 -50.38 -68.22 -3.35
N GLN A 63 -50.08 -67.14 -4.08
CA GLN A 63 -50.74 -66.85 -5.36
C GLN A 63 -49.76 -66.19 -6.33
N SER A 64 -49.56 -66.86 -7.46
CA SER A 64 -48.91 -66.36 -8.66
C SER A 64 -49.68 -65.16 -9.24
N SER A 65 -49.06 -63.99 -9.35
CA SER A 65 -49.63 -62.88 -10.13
C SER A 65 -49.27 -63.07 -11.62
N PRO A 66 -50.23 -62.96 -12.57
CA PRO A 66 -50.00 -63.17 -14.01
C PRO A 66 -49.32 -61.98 -14.71
N PHE A 67 -48.91 -60.95 -13.97
CA PHE A 67 -48.29 -59.74 -14.51
C PHE A 67 -46.77 -59.69 -14.33
N ALA A 68 -46.13 -60.83 -14.04
CA ALA A 68 -44.69 -61.02 -14.19
C ALA A 68 -44.31 -61.05 -15.68
N THR A 69 -44.51 -59.94 -16.38
CA THR A 69 -43.90 -59.67 -17.68
C THR A 69 -43.46 -58.22 -17.73
N ALA A 70 -42.71 -57.79 -16.71
CA ALA A 70 -41.69 -56.79 -16.97
C ALA A 70 -40.54 -57.56 -17.60
N ALA A 71 -40.39 -57.44 -18.93
CA ALA A 71 -39.19 -57.90 -19.61
C ALA A 71 -37.99 -57.27 -18.90
N GLU A 72 -37.18 -58.08 -18.23
CA GLU A 72 -35.88 -57.65 -17.76
C GLU A 72 -35.07 -57.29 -19.00
N VAL A 73 -34.97 -55.98 -19.27
CA VAL A 73 -34.07 -55.46 -20.29
C VAL A 73 -32.66 -55.74 -19.79
N THR A 74 -32.18 -56.95 -20.07
CA THR A 74 -30.79 -57.38 -19.91
C THR A 74 -29.96 -56.71 -21.01
N GLY A 75 -29.93 -55.38 -20.98
CA GLY A 75 -28.98 -54.60 -21.74
C GLY A 75 -27.59 -54.90 -21.17
N LYS A 76 -26.80 -55.72 -21.89
CA LYS A 76 -25.37 -55.90 -21.60
C LYS A 76 -24.76 -54.53 -21.30
N PRO A 77 -24.03 -54.35 -20.18
CA PRO A 77 -23.37 -53.08 -19.90
C PRO A 77 -22.39 -52.83 -21.05
N LYS A 78 -22.75 -51.90 -21.94
CA LYS A 78 -21.90 -51.53 -23.07
C LYS A 78 -20.65 -50.90 -22.44
N LYS A 79 -19.51 -51.58 -22.60
CA LYS A 79 -18.19 -51.24 -22.04
C LYS A 79 -17.79 -49.83 -22.47
N SER A 80 -18.29 -48.79 -21.80
CA SER A 80 -18.16 -47.37 -22.19
C SER A 80 -16.91 -46.70 -21.62
N GLY A 81 -15.94 -47.49 -21.15
CA GLY A 81 -14.71 -46.97 -20.55
C GLY A 81 -13.91 -46.09 -21.51
N GLY A 82 -13.91 -46.39 -22.81
CA GLY A 82 -13.17 -45.58 -23.80
C GLY A 82 -13.71 -44.16 -23.99
N VAL A 83 -15.04 -43.99 -23.99
CA VAL A 83 -15.68 -42.66 -24.12
C VAL A 83 -15.49 -41.84 -22.86
N VAL A 84 -15.59 -42.48 -21.69
CA VAL A 84 -15.37 -41.82 -20.39
C VAL A 84 -13.91 -41.35 -20.26
N VAL A 85 -12.93 -42.17 -20.68
CA VAL A 85 -11.50 -41.79 -20.67
C VAL A 85 -11.21 -40.63 -21.64
N LEU A 86 -11.84 -40.60 -22.83
CA LEU A 86 -11.70 -39.48 -23.77
C LEU A 86 -12.27 -38.17 -23.21
N ILE A 87 -13.45 -38.21 -22.60
CA ILE A 87 -14.07 -37.03 -21.99
C ILE A 87 -13.21 -36.52 -20.83
N ILE A 88 -12.75 -37.42 -19.96
CA ILE A 88 -11.89 -37.08 -18.83
C ILE A 88 -10.58 -36.46 -19.33
N GLY A 89 -9.92 -37.05 -20.34
CA GLY A 89 -8.68 -36.52 -20.91
C GLY A 89 -8.87 -35.14 -21.57
N LEU A 90 -9.98 -34.93 -22.28
CA LEU A 90 -10.31 -33.64 -22.89
C LEU A 90 -10.56 -32.55 -21.83
N VAL A 91 -11.32 -32.88 -20.77
CA VAL A 91 -11.59 -31.95 -19.67
C VAL A 91 -10.30 -31.60 -18.93
N PHE A 92 -9.45 -32.58 -18.61
CA PHE A 92 -8.14 -32.32 -18.00
C PHE A 92 -7.23 -31.48 -18.89
N GLY A 93 -7.21 -31.75 -20.20
CA GLY A 93 -6.43 -30.98 -21.16
C GLY A 93 -6.84 -29.50 -21.19
N ILE A 94 -8.15 -29.22 -21.24
CA ILE A 94 -8.68 -27.86 -21.21
C ILE A 94 -8.32 -27.15 -19.90
N VAL A 95 -8.49 -27.81 -18.76
CA VAL A 95 -8.14 -27.24 -17.44
C VAL A 95 -6.64 -26.94 -17.36
N PHE A 96 -5.79 -27.83 -17.87
CA PHE A 96 -4.34 -27.63 -17.88
C PHE A 96 -3.92 -26.41 -18.71
N VAL A 97 -4.47 -26.25 -19.90
CA VAL A 97 -4.18 -25.10 -20.78
C VAL A 97 -4.63 -23.79 -20.13
N LEU A 98 -5.81 -23.76 -19.51
CA LEU A 98 -6.31 -22.58 -18.82
C LEU A 98 -5.42 -22.18 -17.64
N LEU A 99 -5.00 -23.16 -16.83
CA LEU A 99 -4.08 -22.92 -15.72
C LEU A 99 -2.71 -22.45 -16.19
N ALA A 100 -2.17 -23.04 -17.27
CA ALA A 100 -0.89 -22.63 -17.85
C ALA A 100 -0.94 -21.20 -18.38
N CYS A 101 -1.96 -20.84 -19.17
CA CYS A 101 -2.10 -19.50 -19.73
C CYS A 101 -2.41 -18.44 -18.65
N GLY A 102 -3.29 -18.76 -17.70
CA GLY A 102 -3.61 -17.87 -16.59
C GLY A 102 -2.41 -17.64 -15.67
N GLY A 103 -1.66 -18.70 -15.35
CA GLY A 103 -0.42 -18.62 -14.58
C GLY A 103 0.64 -17.76 -15.26
N LEU A 104 0.84 -17.92 -16.58
CA LEU A 104 1.77 -17.11 -17.36
C LEU A 104 1.36 -15.63 -17.38
N ALA A 105 0.07 -15.34 -17.59
CA ALA A 105 -0.43 -13.97 -17.57
C ALA A 105 -0.17 -13.30 -16.21
N ILE A 106 -0.50 -13.98 -15.10
CA ILE A 106 -0.26 -13.45 -13.75
C ILE A 106 1.24 -13.26 -13.48
N ALA A 107 2.08 -14.23 -13.88
CA ALA A 107 3.53 -14.16 -13.70
C ALA A 107 4.15 -12.94 -14.40
N LEU A 108 3.64 -12.55 -15.57
CA LEU A 108 4.08 -11.36 -16.30
C LEU A 108 3.49 -10.05 -15.72
N LEU A 109 2.28 -10.10 -15.16
CA LEU A 109 1.60 -8.92 -14.62
C LEU A 109 2.12 -8.50 -13.24
N LEU A 110 2.50 -9.45 -12.37
CA LEU A 110 2.98 -9.16 -11.01
C LEU A 110 4.18 -8.18 -10.95
N PRO A 111 5.29 -8.38 -11.71
CA PRO A 111 6.40 -7.43 -11.71
C PRO A 111 6.05 -6.08 -12.36
N ALA A 112 5.10 -6.07 -13.30
CA ALA A 112 4.67 -4.82 -13.95
C ALA A 112 3.88 -3.93 -12.97
N VAL A 113 3.01 -4.53 -12.15
CA VAL A 113 2.19 -3.80 -11.17
C VAL A 113 3.04 -3.17 -10.07
N SER A 114 4.09 -3.83 -9.59
CA SER A 114 4.98 -3.26 -8.57
C SER A 114 5.76 -2.06 -9.09
N ASN A 115 6.26 -2.12 -10.33
CA ASN A 115 6.93 -0.99 -10.98
C ASN A 115 5.98 0.20 -11.16
N ALA A 116 4.74 -0.05 -11.59
CA ALA A 116 3.73 1.00 -11.74
C ALA A 116 3.38 1.66 -10.40
N ARG A 117 3.24 0.88 -9.33
CA ARG A 117 2.98 1.41 -7.98
C ARG A 117 4.13 2.30 -7.50
N ASN A 118 5.38 1.88 -7.73
CA ASN A 118 6.56 2.67 -7.35
C ASN A 118 6.66 3.97 -8.14
N ALA A 119 6.34 3.97 -9.44
CA ALA A 119 6.26 5.18 -10.24
C ALA A 119 5.15 6.13 -9.77
N ALA A 120 3.96 5.60 -9.43
CA ALA A 120 2.86 6.39 -8.89
C ALA A 120 3.22 7.05 -7.56
N ARG A 121 3.91 6.33 -6.67
CA ARG A 121 4.45 6.87 -5.41
C ARG A 121 5.40 8.03 -5.67
N GLN A 122 6.37 7.85 -6.57
CA GLN A 122 7.31 8.90 -6.95
C GLN A 122 6.60 10.15 -7.52
N MET A 123 5.56 9.95 -8.32
CA MET A 123 4.76 11.05 -8.86
C MET A 123 4.00 11.81 -7.75
N SER A 124 3.41 11.08 -6.79
CA SER A 124 2.73 11.71 -5.66
C SER A 124 3.71 12.48 -4.77
N GLU A 125 4.91 11.96 -4.53
CA GLU A 125 5.92 12.66 -3.73
C GLU A 125 6.46 13.91 -4.43
N ASN A 126 6.64 13.85 -5.76
CA ASN A 126 7.00 15.03 -6.55
C ASN A 126 5.92 16.12 -6.42
N ASN A 127 4.64 15.75 -6.55
CA ASN A 127 3.53 16.70 -6.40
C ASN A 127 3.43 17.28 -4.99
N ASN A 128 3.63 16.47 -3.95
CA ASN A 128 3.69 16.93 -2.57
C ASN A 128 4.80 17.98 -2.38
N LEU A 129 5.99 17.74 -2.94
CA LEU A 129 7.10 18.68 -2.84
C LEU A 129 6.86 19.97 -3.65
N LYS A 130 6.17 19.88 -4.80
CA LYS A 130 5.70 21.07 -5.55
C LYS A 130 4.71 21.91 -4.74
N MET A 131 3.82 21.29 -3.97
CA MET A 131 2.93 22.02 -3.05
C MET A 131 3.73 22.77 -1.98
N VAL A 132 4.81 22.18 -1.46
CA VAL A 132 5.73 22.86 -0.53
C VAL A 132 6.43 24.05 -1.21
N GLY A 133 6.90 23.88 -2.45
CA GLY A 133 7.47 24.97 -3.25
C GLY A 133 6.48 26.12 -3.44
N LEU A 134 5.25 25.81 -3.84
CA LEU A 134 4.19 26.81 -3.99
C LEU A 134 3.88 27.53 -2.67
N ALA A 135 3.85 26.81 -1.56
CA ALA A 135 3.66 27.40 -0.24
C ALA A 135 4.81 28.33 0.15
N LEU A 136 6.07 27.99 -0.15
CA LEU A 136 7.24 28.86 0.06
C LEU A 136 7.16 30.13 -0.78
N HIS A 137 6.75 30.02 -2.05
CA HIS A 137 6.52 31.19 -2.89
C HIS A 137 5.37 32.07 -2.40
N SER A 138 4.29 31.47 -1.91
CA SER A 138 3.14 32.18 -1.34
C SER A 138 3.54 32.91 -0.04
N TYR A 139 4.32 32.26 0.82
CA TYR A 139 4.90 32.86 2.02
C TYR A 139 5.79 34.05 1.66
N HIS A 140 6.70 33.87 0.70
CA HIS A 140 7.56 34.98 0.23
C HIS A 140 6.73 36.12 -0.36
N SER A 141 5.65 35.84 -1.09
CA SER A 141 4.76 36.88 -1.61
C SER A 141 4.06 37.68 -0.50
N ALA A 142 3.74 37.04 0.63
CA ALA A 142 3.05 37.68 1.76
C ALA A 142 4.01 38.45 2.68
N TYR A 143 5.20 37.90 2.94
CA TYR A 143 6.15 38.41 3.94
C TYR A 143 7.43 39.02 3.33
N ASN A 144 7.58 38.99 2.01
CA ASN A 144 8.74 39.48 1.26
C ASN A 144 10.10 38.88 1.70
N GLN A 145 10.07 37.66 2.24
CA GLN A 145 11.22 36.86 2.63
C GLN A 145 10.81 35.39 2.76
N LEU A 146 11.77 34.49 2.66
CA LEU A 146 11.59 33.08 3.03
C LEU A 146 11.43 32.94 4.55
N PRO A 147 10.75 31.89 5.01
CA PRO A 147 10.65 31.61 6.43
C PRO A 147 12.04 31.33 7.01
N CYS A 148 12.34 31.90 8.17
CA CYS A 148 13.57 31.58 8.89
C CYS A 148 13.57 30.10 9.30
N THR A 149 14.75 29.48 9.32
CA THR A 149 14.92 28.07 9.73
C THR A 149 14.28 27.79 11.07
N VAL A 150 14.59 28.65 12.03
CA VAL A 150 14.08 28.64 13.40
C VAL A 150 13.84 30.08 13.84
N ARG A 151 12.63 30.35 14.34
CA ARG A 151 12.26 31.59 15.00
C ARG A 151 12.34 31.39 16.51
N THR A 152 13.13 32.21 17.19
CA THR A 152 13.31 32.16 18.64
C THR A 152 12.81 33.43 19.31
N ASP A 153 12.25 33.30 20.50
CA ASP A 153 11.85 34.42 21.36
C ASP A 153 13.08 35.09 22.01
N ALA A 154 12.87 36.18 22.76
CA ALA A 154 13.89 36.85 23.56
C ALA A 154 14.60 35.90 24.55
N ASP A 155 13.89 34.89 25.05
CA ASP A 155 14.42 33.86 25.94
C ASP A 155 15.18 32.73 25.22
N GLY A 156 15.35 32.82 23.90
CA GLY A 156 16.02 31.80 23.07
C GLY A 156 15.20 30.52 22.82
N LYS A 157 13.96 30.47 23.30
CA LYS A 157 13.05 29.34 23.05
C LYS A 157 12.55 29.36 21.61
N VAL A 158 12.54 28.19 20.96
CA VAL A 158 11.97 28.01 19.61
C VAL A 158 10.45 28.21 19.66
N VAL A 159 9.97 29.20 18.91
CA VAL A 159 8.55 29.52 18.78
C VAL A 159 7.97 28.89 17.52
N THR A 160 8.71 28.90 16.42
CA THR A 160 8.24 28.45 15.11
C THR A 160 9.42 28.00 14.26
N THR A 161 9.22 26.99 13.42
CA THR A 161 10.20 26.53 12.43
C THR A 161 9.75 26.94 11.03
N TRP A 162 10.62 26.80 10.03
CA TRP A 162 10.24 27.07 8.65
C TRP A 162 9.03 26.23 8.21
N ARG A 163 8.94 24.96 8.63
CA ARG A 163 7.82 24.05 8.31
C ARG A 163 6.51 24.54 8.92
N THR A 164 6.52 24.87 10.21
CA THR A 164 5.30 25.33 10.91
C THR A 164 4.84 26.70 10.43
N SER A 165 5.76 27.54 9.94
CA SER A 165 5.43 28.84 9.34
C SER A 165 4.67 28.70 8.01
N LEU A 166 4.85 27.56 7.31
CA LEU A 166 4.16 27.27 6.06
C LEU A 166 2.77 26.66 6.25
N PHE A 167 2.37 26.33 7.48
CA PHE A 167 1.14 25.60 7.76
C PHE A 167 -0.10 26.28 7.13
N GLU A 168 -0.23 27.59 7.30
CA GLU A 168 -1.33 28.39 6.73
C GLU A 168 -1.42 28.30 5.20
N PHE A 169 -0.27 28.20 4.52
CA PHE A 169 -0.18 28.12 3.07
C PHE A 169 -0.35 26.69 2.53
N LEU A 170 -0.22 25.68 3.38
CA LEU A 170 -0.31 24.27 2.99
C LEU A 170 -1.72 23.69 3.19
N ASP A 171 -2.34 23.94 4.34
CA ASP A 171 -3.62 23.32 4.74
C ASP A 171 -4.72 24.36 5.07
N GLY A 172 -4.42 25.67 5.02
CA GLY A 172 -5.33 26.72 5.49
C GLY A 172 -5.37 26.86 7.02
N ILE A 173 -6.21 27.75 7.53
CA ILE A 173 -6.27 28.09 8.97
C ILE A 173 -6.74 26.86 9.79
N PRO A 174 -5.99 26.43 10.82
CA PRO A 174 -6.43 25.32 11.68
C PRO A 174 -7.63 25.75 12.51
N THR A 175 -8.72 24.99 12.47
CA THR A 175 -9.97 25.32 13.18
C THR A 175 -9.94 25.02 14.69
N THR A 176 -8.84 24.48 15.24
CA THR A 176 -8.74 24.06 16.65
C THR A 176 -7.32 24.17 17.21
N ASN A 177 -7.18 24.40 18.52
CA ASN A 177 -5.92 24.55 19.28
C ASN A 177 -5.10 23.25 19.47
N ALA A 178 -5.37 22.17 18.73
CA ALA A 178 -4.53 20.98 18.75
C ALA A 178 -3.27 21.22 17.90
N SER A 179 -2.11 20.73 18.35
CA SER A 179 -0.90 20.71 17.51
C SER A 179 -1.28 19.96 16.23
N PRO A 180 -1.30 20.63 15.06
CA PRO A 180 -1.86 20.02 13.88
C PRO A 180 -0.98 18.83 13.45
N ALA A 181 -1.62 17.83 12.84
CA ALA A 181 -0.88 16.76 12.18
C ALA A 181 -0.01 17.36 11.06
N ALA A 182 1.04 16.65 10.65
CA ALA A 182 1.88 17.11 9.56
C ALA A 182 1.04 17.27 8.27
N PRO A 183 1.13 18.42 7.58
CA PRO A 183 0.43 18.63 6.32
C PRO A 183 0.70 17.54 5.31
N ALA A 184 -0.30 17.21 4.48
CA ALA A 184 -0.19 16.12 3.51
C ALA A 184 1.02 16.29 2.57
N ALA A 185 1.39 17.52 2.23
CA ALA A 185 2.54 17.84 1.39
C ALA A 185 3.91 17.57 2.06
N LEU A 186 3.99 17.67 3.39
CA LEU A 186 5.22 17.44 4.17
C LEU A 186 5.31 16.01 4.72
N ARG A 187 4.19 15.29 4.76
CA ARG A 187 4.11 13.93 5.29
C ARG A 187 4.57 12.90 4.24
N PRO A 188 5.33 11.86 4.63
CA PRO A 188 5.63 10.75 3.72
C PRO A 188 4.35 10.01 3.33
N LEU A 189 4.35 9.35 2.17
CA LEU A 189 3.23 8.52 1.69
C LEU A 189 2.82 7.39 2.65
N ASP A 190 3.81 6.76 3.28
CA ASP A 190 3.61 5.67 4.25
C ASP A 190 4.13 6.10 5.64
N PRO A 191 3.44 7.00 6.36
CA PRO A 191 3.92 7.52 7.64
C PRO A 191 3.76 6.49 8.77
N VAL A 192 4.76 6.41 9.62
CA VAL A 192 4.73 5.67 10.90
C VAL A 192 3.96 6.49 11.96
N SER A 193 4.03 7.82 11.89
CA SER A 193 3.33 8.74 12.80
C SER A 193 2.64 9.88 12.05
N ALA A 194 1.53 10.39 12.61
CA ALA A 194 0.80 11.53 12.06
C ALA A 194 1.63 12.83 11.99
N ASN A 195 2.66 12.94 12.82
CA ASN A 195 3.55 14.12 12.89
C ASN A 195 4.86 13.91 12.12
N GLU A 196 5.00 12.83 11.37
CA GLU A 196 6.24 12.52 10.68
C GLU A 196 6.40 13.34 9.39
N THR A 197 7.61 13.84 9.16
CA THR A 197 8.03 14.43 7.89
C THR A 197 9.36 13.84 7.43
N ASN A 198 9.53 13.77 6.12
CA ASN A 198 10.77 13.38 5.47
C ASN A 198 11.35 14.48 4.57
N VAL A 199 10.85 15.71 4.74
CA VAL A 199 11.28 16.91 4.02
C VAL A 199 12.12 17.76 4.95
N PHE A 200 13.33 18.11 4.52
CA PHE A 200 14.32 18.84 5.29
C PHE A 200 14.82 20.05 4.53
N ALA A 201 14.96 21.19 5.21
CA ALA A 201 15.73 22.31 4.67
C ALA A 201 17.23 21.99 4.76
N ILE A 202 17.99 22.42 3.76
CA ILE A 202 19.45 22.39 3.82
C ILE A 202 19.93 23.73 4.39
N VAL A 203 20.51 23.67 5.58
CA VAL A 203 20.92 24.85 6.35
C VAL A 203 22.39 25.12 6.12
N SER A 204 22.70 26.26 5.53
CA SER A 204 24.07 26.68 5.21
C SER A 204 24.21 28.20 5.34
N PRO A 205 25.36 28.73 5.77
CA PRO A 205 25.59 30.18 5.83
C PRO A 205 25.33 30.92 4.51
N ASN A 206 25.57 30.26 3.36
CA ASN A 206 25.37 30.81 2.02
C ASN A 206 24.16 30.17 1.30
N GLY A 207 23.33 29.43 2.01
CA GLY A 207 22.14 28.79 1.45
C GLY A 207 20.90 29.70 1.52
N MET A 208 19.79 29.19 0.98
CA MET A 208 18.48 29.84 1.11
C MET A 208 17.93 29.79 2.54
N PHE A 209 18.40 28.84 3.34
CA PHE A 209 18.06 28.69 4.75
C PHE A 209 19.29 28.88 5.63
N LEU A 210 19.29 29.95 6.42
CA LEU A 210 20.44 30.32 7.26
C LEU A 210 20.45 29.57 8.60
N PRO A 211 21.63 29.23 9.15
CA PRO A 211 21.74 28.65 10.49
C PRO A 211 21.42 29.64 11.60
N THR A 212 21.50 30.95 11.31
CA THR A 212 21.24 32.01 12.27
C THR A 212 19.75 32.10 12.58
N PRO A 213 19.34 32.02 13.86
CA PRO A 213 17.95 32.18 14.26
C PRO A 213 17.40 33.54 13.83
N ASN A 214 16.11 33.60 13.50
CA ASN A 214 15.40 34.82 13.08
C ASN A 214 15.93 35.49 11.78
N ALA A 215 16.93 34.92 11.10
CA ALA A 215 17.41 35.45 9.84
C ALA A 215 16.57 34.91 8.66
N GLY A 216 16.11 35.82 7.80
CA GLY A 216 15.38 35.52 6.57
C GLY A 216 16.24 35.80 5.33
N VAL A 217 15.96 35.09 4.25
CA VAL A 217 16.59 35.28 2.93
C VAL A 217 15.50 35.59 1.91
N ARG A 218 15.76 36.44 0.94
CA ARG A 218 14.83 36.74 -0.14
C ARG A 218 15.21 35.98 -1.40
N PHE A 219 14.24 35.73 -2.28
CA PHE A 219 14.55 35.15 -3.58
C PHE A 219 15.45 36.05 -4.44
N SER A 220 15.41 37.37 -4.23
CA SER A 220 16.32 38.32 -4.88
C SER A 220 17.79 38.16 -4.47
N ASP A 221 18.06 37.51 -3.33
CA ASP A 221 19.41 37.32 -2.82
C ASP A 221 20.11 36.11 -3.47
N ALA A 222 19.39 35.32 -4.29
CA ALA A 222 19.94 34.20 -5.06
C ALA A 222 20.40 34.67 -6.45
N VAL A 223 21.66 35.12 -6.53
CA VAL A 223 22.27 35.66 -7.75
C VAL A 223 22.56 34.56 -8.78
N ASP A 224 22.76 33.32 -8.34
CA ASP A 224 23.09 32.17 -9.20
C ASP A 224 21.88 31.63 -9.99
N GLY A 225 20.70 32.20 -9.74
CA GLY A 225 19.43 31.81 -10.34
C GLY A 225 18.67 30.79 -9.48
N LEU A 226 17.38 31.07 -9.28
CA LEU A 226 16.51 30.27 -8.41
C LEU A 226 16.36 28.81 -8.85
N SER A 227 16.47 28.52 -10.13
CA SER A 227 16.41 27.15 -10.68
C SER A 227 17.68 26.34 -10.41
N ASN A 228 18.78 26.97 -9.97
CA ASN A 228 20.07 26.33 -9.72
C ASN A 228 20.37 26.16 -8.23
N THR A 229 19.62 26.83 -7.36
CA THR A 229 19.81 26.78 -5.90
C THR A 229 18.76 25.86 -5.26
N VAL A 230 19.23 24.87 -4.49
CA VAL A 230 18.38 23.95 -3.72
C VAL A 230 17.98 24.59 -2.39
N MET A 231 16.69 24.50 -2.05
CA MET A 231 16.14 24.95 -0.77
C MET A 231 15.93 23.80 0.22
N ALA A 232 15.27 22.74 -0.26
CA ALA A 232 14.87 21.63 0.58
C ALA A 232 15.10 20.30 -0.13
N ILE A 233 15.25 19.25 0.66
CA ILE A 233 15.47 17.90 0.21
C ILE A 233 14.47 16.96 0.86
N LYS A 234 13.93 16.05 0.07
CA LYS A 234 13.10 14.95 0.54
C LYS A 234 13.91 13.67 0.51
N LEU A 235 14.05 13.03 1.66
CA LEU A 235 14.87 11.85 1.86
C LEU A 235 13.99 10.66 2.27
N PRO A 236 14.07 9.51 1.61
CA PRO A 236 13.25 8.35 1.98
C PRO A 236 13.77 7.62 3.23
N ASN A 237 15.07 7.73 3.51
CA ASN A 237 15.77 7.03 4.59
C ASN A 237 15.82 7.79 5.93
N ARG A 238 15.28 9.01 5.99
CA ARG A 238 15.33 9.86 7.19
C ARG A 238 13.97 10.49 7.44
N SER A 239 13.52 10.44 8.68
CA SER A 239 12.30 11.10 9.11
C SER A 239 12.45 11.77 10.47
N THR A 240 11.62 12.76 10.73
CA THR A 240 11.60 13.51 11.98
C THR A 240 10.21 14.06 12.26
N ASP A 241 9.99 14.65 13.42
CA ASP A 241 8.74 15.35 13.70
C ASP A 241 8.69 16.66 12.88
N TRP A 242 7.58 16.90 12.20
CA TRP A 242 7.38 18.06 11.33
C TRP A 242 7.49 19.40 12.06
N SER A 243 7.16 19.43 13.35
CA SER A 243 7.27 20.62 14.21
C SER A 243 8.69 20.84 14.75
N SER A 244 9.57 19.85 14.62
CA SER A 244 10.94 19.93 15.14
C SER A 244 11.82 20.91 14.35
N SER A 245 12.83 21.45 15.03
CA SER A 245 13.89 22.28 14.43
C SER A 245 14.96 21.47 13.70
N ASN A 246 14.77 20.15 13.57
CA ASN A 246 15.74 19.26 12.92
C ASN A 246 15.79 19.54 11.41
N ASN A 247 16.95 19.97 10.94
CA ASN A 247 17.28 20.28 9.55
C ASN A 247 18.65 19.71 9.22
N LEU A 248 19.03 19.71 7.95
CA LEU A 248 20.27 19.06 7.51
C LEU A 248 21.33 20.10 7.23
N THR A 249 22.55 19.83 7.69
CA THR A 249 23.74 20.50 7.18
C THR A 249 24.10 19.91 5.81
N PRO A 250 24.91 20.59 4.98
CA PRO A 250 25.36 20.06 3.69
C PRO A 250 26.01 18.67 3.80
N ASP A 251 26.85 18.45 4.83
CA ASP A 251 27.50 17.15 5.06
C ASP A 251 26.51 16.03 5.41
N GLU A 252 25.55 16.33 6.28
CA GLU A 252 24.49 15.38 6.65
C GLU A 252 23.56 15.08 5.47
N ALA A 253 23.23 16.09 4.66
CA ALA A 253 22.42 15.91 3.47
C ALA A 253 23.14 15.03 2.45
N TYR A 254 24.43 15.30 2.19
CA TYR A 254 25.23 14.53 1.24
C TYR A 254 25.38 13.06 1.64
N SER A 255 25.71 12.79 2.91
CA SER A 255 25.79 11.41 3.43
C SER A 255 24.43 10.70 3.39
N ALA A 256 23.34 11.40 3.67
CA ALA A 256 22.00 10.84 3.57
C ALA A 256 21.60 10.53 2.12
N ILE A 257 22.02 11.35 1.15
CA ILE A 257 21.82 11.10 -0.29
C ILE A 257 22.56 9.83 -0.74
N GLN A 258 23.82 9.66 -0.33
CA GLN A 258 24.62 8.50 -0.72
C GLN A 258 24.11 7.18 -0.17
N SER A 259 23.36 7.21 0.94
CA SER A 259 22.74 6.02 1.55
C SER A 259 21.36 5.68 0.99
N ILE A 260 20.85 6.44 0.00
CA ILE A 260 19.58 6.13 -0.67
C ILE A 260 19.73 4.84 -1.50
N THR A 261 18.82 3.90 -1.30
CA THR A 261 18.78 2.64 -2.07
C THR A 261 18.17 2.86 -3.46
N LYS A 262 18.53 2.01 -4.44
CA LYS A 262 18.05 2.13 -5.84
C LYS A 262 16.52 2.13 -6.02
N GLN A 263 15.76 1.66 -5.02
CA GLN A 263 14.30 1.56 -5.11
C GLN A 263 13.57 2.81 -4.60
N GLU A 264 14.24 3.66 -3.83
CA GLU A 264 13.65 4.86 -3.26
C GLU A 264 14.18 6.09 -3.99
N ALA A 265 13.29 7.01 -4.39
CA ALA A 265 13.68 8.24 -5.06
C ALA A 265 13.76 9.38 -4.04
N GLY A 266 14.96 9.95 -3.87
CA GLY A 266 15.11 11.25 -3.24
C GLY A 266 14.77 12.38 -4.21
N PHE A 267 14.25 13.48 -3.69
CA PHE A 267 13.89 14.67 -4.47
C PHE A 267 14.51 15.93 -3.89
N LEU A 268 14.92 16.84 -4.77
CA LEU A 268 15.40 18.18 -4.46
C LEU A 268 14.32 19.18 -4.83
N LEU A 269 14.06 20.13 -3.94
CA LEU A 269 13.23 21.30 -4.18
C LEU A 269 14.15 22.49 -4.46
N MET A 270 14.07 23.01 -5.68
CA MET A 270 14.79 24.19 -6.15
C MET A 270 14.11 25.47 -5.67
N ALA A 271 14.85 26.58 -5.66
CA ALA A 271 14.37 27.87 -5.17
C ALA A 271 13.28 28.52 -6.04
N ASP A 272 13.12 28.06 -7.28
CA ASP A 272 12.02 28.44 -8.18
C ASP A 272 10.75 27.58 -8.01
N GLY A 273 10.77 26.64 -7.06
CA GLY A 273 9.70 25.66 -6.85
C GLY A 273 9.79 24.43 -7.77
N GLY A 274 10.82 24.36 -8.63
CA GLY A 274 11.13 23.19 -9.42
C GLY A 274 11.49 22.00 -8.54
N VAL A 275 11.09 20.80 -8.95
CA VAL A 275 11.41 19.56 -8.25
C VAL A 275 12.24 18.66 -9.16
N SER A 276 13.45 18.33 -8.72
CA SER A 276 14.36 17.43 -9.43
C SER A 276 14.55 16.13 -8.66
N ARG A 277 14.75 15.04 -9.38
CA ARG A 277 15.05 13.73 -8.79
C ARG A 277 16.55 13.62 -8.57
N ILE A 278 16.95 13.08 -7.43
CA ILE A 278 18.35 12.82 -7.12
C ILE A 278 18.86 11.66 -7.98
N VAL A 279 19.93 11.90 -8.74
CA VAL A 279 20.64 10.89 -9.54
C VAL A 279 21.96 10.55 -8.85
N LEU A 280 22.25 9.25 -8.69
CA LEU A 280 23.47 8.73 -8.07
C LEU A 280 24.37 8.04 -9.12
N PRO A 281 25.72 8.09 -8.98
CA PRO A 281 26.47 8.79 -7.95
C PRO A 281 26.56 10.30 -8.21
N MET A 282 26.55 11.10 -7.15
CA MET A 282 26.64 12.55 -7.21
C MET A 282 28.00 13.00 -6.68
N ASP A 283 28.67 13.90 -7.39
CA ASP A 283 29.92 14.49 -6.93
C ASP A 283 29.66 15.54 -5.85
N ARG A 284 30.53 15.58 -4.83
CA ARG A 284 30.37 16.48 -3.69
C ARG A 284 30.43 17.94 -4.11
N LYS A 285 31.35 18.28 -5.03
CA LYS A 285 31.51 19.66 -5.50
C LYS A 285 30.26 20.17 -6.20
N THR A 286 29.63 19.32 -7.02
CA THR A 286 28.38 19.66 -7.70
C THR A 286 27.24 19.86 -6.71
N PHE A 287 27.17 19.04 -5.66
CA PHE A 287 26.18 19.19 -4.60
C PHE A 287 26.36 20.48 -3.80
N ASP A 288 27.60 20.83 -3.42
CA ASP A 288 27.87 22.06 -2.69
C ASP A 288 27.54 23.30 -3.54
N ALA A 289 27.80 23.26 -4.85
CA ALA A 289 27.45 24.32 -5.81
C ALA A 289 25.93 24.56 -5.89
N TRP A 290 25.12 23.51 -5.79
CA TRP A 290 23.65 23.64 -5.73
C TRP A 290 23.14 24.27 -4.44
N ILE A 291 23.92 24.28 -3.35
CA ILE A 291 23.47 24.82 -2.06
C ILE A 291 23.72 26.33 -1.97
N THR A 292 24.79 26.82 -2.60
CA THR A 292 25.16 28.23 -2.57
C THR A 292 24.18 29.08 -3.39
N ARG A 293 23.78 30.23 -2.83
CA ARG A 293 22.87 31.19 -3.50
C ARG A 293 23.62 32.20 -4.39
N ASP A 294 24.90 32.43 -4.11
CA ASP A 294 25.76 33.50 -4.65
C ASP A 294 27.19 33.03 -4.99
N GLY A 295 27.38 31.74 -5.22
CA GLY A 295 28.68 31.14 -5.53
C GLY A 295 29.18 31.43 -6.95
N GLY A 296 28.30 31.77 -7.90
CA GLY A 296 28.63 32.02 -9.30
C GLY A 296 29.15 30.80 -10.05
N GLU A 297 29.00 29.61 -9.48
CA GLU A 297 29.54 28.36 -10.03
C GLU A 297 28.64 27.83 -11.15
N ALA A 298 29.26 27.35 -12.24
CA ALA A 298 28.51 26.72 -13.32
C ALA A 298 28.03 25.34 -12.86
N VAL A 299 26.76 25.23 -12.49
CA VAL A 299 26.20 23.94 -12.07
C VAL A 299 25.67 23.15 -13.26
N PRO A 300 26.09 21.89 -13.45
CA PRO A 300 25.52 21.03 -14.49
C PRO A 300 24.01 20.93 -14.34
N SER A 301 23.29 20.96 -15.46
CA SER A 301 21.85 20.67 -15.48
C SER A 301 21.61 19.28 -14.91
N TYR A 302 20.72 19.20 -13.92
CA TYR A 302 20.33 18.00 -13.17
C TYR A 302 19.52 16.99 -13.98
#